data_AF-A0A1H9U2F9-F1
#
_entry.id   AF-A0A1H9U2F9-F1
#
_cell.length_a   1.000
_cell.length_b   1.000
_cell.length_c   1.000
_cell.angle_alpha   90.00
_cell.angle_beta   90.00
_cell.angle_gamma   90.00
#
_symmetry.space_group_name_H-M   'P 1'
#
loop_
_entity.id
_entity.type
_entity.pdbx_description
1 polymer ?
#
loop_
_entity_poly.entity_id
_entity_poly.type
_entity_poly.pdbx_seq_one_letter_code
_entity_poly.pdbx_strand_id
1 'polypeptide(L)'
;MGAKSPGILPSWVKTVHAMAAEPACHVRAICWTCKEHRDIDLQALAAKVDPDYSLIDRRSPCKLTDGCKGWVKFMYLMGVYRHLWSYERAAIWDARDRTAEEKHAR
;
A
#
# COMPACT_ATOMS: atom_id res chain seq x y z
N MET A 1 8.69 -24.79 4.66
CA MET A 1 8.29 -23.59 3.89
C MET A 1 8.05 -22.47 4.88
N GLY A 2 9.06 -21.64 5.14
CA GLY A 2 9.04 -20.66 6.24
C GLY A 2 8.09 -19.52 5.94
N ALA A 3 7.07 -19.35 6.78
CA ALA A 3 6.27 -18.13 6.81
C ALA A 3 7.24 -16.96 7.06
N LYS A 4 7.43 -16.10 6.06
CA LYS A 4 8.29 -14.91 6.16
C LYS A 4 7.70 -14.04 7.27
N SER A 5 8.49 -13.80 8.33
CA SER A 5 8.09 -13.00 9.49
C SER A 5 7.40 -11.70 9.05
N PRO A 6 6.16 -11.42 9.47
CA PRO A 6 5.47 -10.22 9.05
C PRO A 6 6.10 -9.03 9.80
N GLY A 7 6.76 -8.15 9.06
CA GLY A 7 7.57 -7.08 9.62
C GLY A 7 6.75 -6.14 10.49
N ILE A 8 7.26 -5.85 11.68
CA ILE A 8 6.80 -4.73 12.51
C ILE A 8 6.92 -3.46 11.66
N LEU A 9 5.81 -2.78 11.40
CA LEU A 9 5.84 -1.49 10.71
C LEU A 9 6.63 -0.49 11.57
N PRO A 10 7.57 0.27 11.00
CA PRO A 10 8.25 1.33 11.72
C PRO A 10 7.27 2.34 12.31
N SER A 11 7.59 2.91 13.47
CA SER A 11 6.70 3.84 14.19
C SER A 11 6.34 5.10 13.39
N TRP A 12 7.20 5.52 12.45
CA TRP A 12 6.98 6.67 11.57
C TRP A 12 5.97 6.41 10.44
N VAL A 13 5.58 5.16 10.20
CA VAL A 13 4.62 4.77 9.15
C VAL A 13 3.15 4.97 9.56
N LYS A 14 2.90 5.49 10.77
CA LYS A 14 1.55 5.52 11.37
C LYS A 14 0.57 6.45 10.65
N THR A 15 1.02 7.62 10.21
CA THR A 15 0.17 8.64 9.57
C THR A 15 0.86 9.22 8.35
N VAL A 16 0.06 9.71 7.39
CA VAL A 16 0.60 10.38 6.19
C VAL A 16 1.47 11.58 6.57
N HIS A 17 1.12 12.30 7.64
CA HIS A 17 1.88 13.45 8.10
C HIS A 17 3.26 13.06 8.64
N ALA A 18 3.34 11.99 9.44
CA ALA A 18 4.62 11.48 9.93
C ALA A 18 5.49 10.96 8.77
N MET A 19 4.87 10.30 7.78
CA MET A 19 5.56 9.83 6.58
C MET A 19 6.06 11.00 5.73
N ALA A 20 5.27 12.06 5.58
CA ALA A 20 5.66 13.25 4.83
C ALA A 20 6.85 13.99 5.46
N ALA A 21 6.98 13.94 6.79
CA ALA A 21 8.07 14.56 7.54
C ALA A 21 9.40 13.81 7.43
N GLU A 22 9.42 12.56 6.94
CA GLU A 22 10.62 11.73 6.79
C GLU A 22 11.16 11.83 5.35
N PRO A 23 12.31 12.50 5.12
CA PRO A 23 12.83 12.75 3.76
C PRO A 23 13.12 11.48 2.95
N ALA A 24 13.45 10.37 3.62
CA ALA A 24 13.72 9.10 2.95
C ALA A 24 12.46 8.23 2.75
N CYS A 25 11.27 8.70 3.17
CA CYS A 25 10.04 7.96 3.05
C CYS A 25 9.45 8.09 1.65
N HIS A 26 9.52 7.00 0.88
CA HIS A 26 8.82 6.89 -0.40
C HIS A 26 7.64 5.94 -0.28
N VAL A 27 6.48 6.39 -0.73
CA VAL A 27 5.26 5.58 -0.80
C VAL A 27 4.79 5.47 -2.24
N ARG A 28 4.35 4.27 -2.62
CA ARG A 28 3.84 3.95 -3.95
C ARG A 28 2.47 3.32 -3.85
N ALA A 29 1.56 3.71 -4.71
CA ALA A 29 0.33 2.98 -4.99
C ALA A 29 0.58 2.02 -6.15
N ILE A 30 0.18 0.75 -5.99
CA ILE A 30 0.30 -0.28 -7.02
C ILE A 30 -1.00 -1.06 -7.16
N CYS A 31 -1.46 -1.24 -8.40
CA CYS A 31 -2.60 -2.10 -8.72
C CYS A 31 -2.10 -3.45 -9.23
N TRP A 32 -2.54 -4.55 -8.64
CA TRP A 32 -2.15 -5.89 -9.11
C TRP A 32 -2.98 -6.36 -10.32
N THR A 33 -4.11 -5.71 -10.59
CA THR A 33 -4.96 -6.01 -11.74
C THR A 33 -4.38 -5.44 -13.03
N CYS A 34 -4.08 -4.14 -13.09
CA CYS A 34 -3.48 -3.52 -14.28
C CYS A 34 -1.95 -3.45 -14.23
N LYS A 35 -1.33 -3.84 -13.11
CA LYS A 35 0.14 -3.83 -12.88
C LYS A 35 0.80 -2.45 -12.90
N GLU A 36 0.01 -1.39 -13.08
CA GLU A 36 0.48 -0.02 -13.00
C GLU A 36 0.75 0.43 -11.56
N HIS A 37 1.69 1.37 -11.44
CA HIS A 37 2.04 1.97 -10.17
C HIS A 37 2.33 3.46 -10.29
N ARG A 38 2.17 4.19 -9.19
CA ARG A 38 2.47 5.62 -9.09
C ARG A 38 3.02 5.95 -7.71
N ASP A 39 4.07 6.75 -7.68
CA ASP A 39 4.60 7.28 -6.43
C ASP A 39 3.64 8.34 -5.87
N ILE A 40 3.37 8.26 -4.58
CA ILE A 40 2.44 9.14 -3.88
C ILE A 40 3.20 10.36 -3.41
N ASP A 41 2.74 11.54 -3.82
CA ASP A 41 3.15 12.80 -3.22
C ASP A 41 2.56 12.89 -1.80
N LEU A 42 3.38 12.54 -0.81
CA LEU A 42 2.99 12.55 0.60
C LEU A 42 2.69 13.95 1.11
N GLN A 43 3.37 14.98 0.59
CA GLN A 43 3.14 16.37 0.98
C GLN A 43 1.77 16.86 0.47
N ALA A 44 1.48 16.63 -0.81
CA ALA A 44 0.19 16.97 -1.38
C ALA A 44 -0.96 16.13 -0.80
N LEU A 45 -0.69 14.88 -0.40
CA LEU A 45 -1.68 14.06 0.29
C LEU A 45 -1.94 14.57 1.70
N ALA A 46 -0.89 14.83 2.49
CA ALA A 46 -0.98 15.37 3.85
C ALA A 46 -1.81 16.66 3.88
N ALA A 47 -1.61 17.56 2.92
CA ALA A 47 -2.37 18.81 2.81
C ALA A 47 -3.89 18.63 2.53
N LYS A 48 -4.33 17.44 2.11
CA LYS A 48 -5.73 17.15 1.72
C LYS A 48 -6.48 16.31 2.74
N VAL A 49 -5.78 15.63 3.64
CA VAL A 49 -6.36 14.66 4.57
C VAL A 49 -6.08 15.08 6.01
N ASP A 50 -6.78 14.44 6.94
CA ASP A 50 -6.58 14.69 8.36
C ASP A 50 -5.13 14.33 8.82
N PRO A 51 -4.55 15.06 9.79
CA PRO A 51 -3.28 14.72 10.44
C PRO A 51 -3.10 13.25 10.84
N ASP A 52 -4.17 12.65 11.34
CA ASP A 52 -4.20 11.26 11.83
C ASP A 52 -4.56 10.26 10.72
N TYR A 53 -4.67 10.70 9.47
CA TYR A 53 -4.96 9.83 8.34
C TYR A 53 -3.83 8.82 8.12
N SER A 54 -4.14 7.54 8.29
CA SER A 54 -3.21 6.42 8.09
C SER A 54 -3.42 5.73 6.75
N LEU A 55 -2.34 5.39 6.05
CA LEU A 55 -2.37 4.51 4.87
C LEU A 55 -2.28 3.01 5.23
N ILE A 56 -2.03 2.69 6.50
CA ILE A 56 -1.93 1.30 6.96
C ILE A 56 -3.28 0.61 6.72
N ASP A 57 -3.21 -0.58 6.12
CA ASP A 57 -4.34 -1.44 5.76
C ASP A 57 -5.36 -0.83 4.80
N ARG A 58 -5.06 0.34 4.25
CA ARG A 58 -5.94 0.98 3.28
C ARG A 58 -5.71 0.44 1.88
N ARG A 59 -6.80 0.43 1.13
CA ARG A 59 -6.82 0.23 -0.33
C ARG A 59 -7.76 1.27 -0.92
N SER A 60 -7.56 1.61 -2.18
CA SER A 60 -8.51 2.44 -2.92
C SER A 60 -8.79 1.83 -4.30
N PRO A 61 -9.95 2.16 -4.91
CA PRO A 61 -10.22 1.75 -6.29
C PRO A 61 -9.11 2.24 -7.22
N CYS A 62 -8.72 1.42 -8.19
CA CYS A 62 -7.69 1.79 -9.15
C CYS A 62 -8.12 3.00 -9.98
N LYS A 63 -7.31 4.05 -9.96
CA LYS A 63 -7.42 5.23 -10.84
C LYS A 63 -6.14 5.44 -11.66
N LEU A 64 -5.28 4.42 -11.73
CA LEU A 64 -4.02 4.47 -12.47
C LEU A 64 -4.22 4.18 -13.96
N THR A 65 -5.19 3.32 -14.27
CA THR A 65 -5.56 2.94 -15.63
C THR A 65 -7.07 3.11 -15.77
N ASP A 66 -7.50 3.83 -16.80
CA ASP A 66 -8.92 4.05 -17.06
C ASP A 66 -9.62 2.70 -17.30
N GLY A 67 -10.78 2.53 -16.66
CA GLY A 67 -11.56 1.29 -16.73
C GLY A 67 -11.06 0.13 -15.86
N CYS A 68 -9.96 0.28 -15.11
CA CYS A 68 -9.50 -0.77 -14.21
C CYS A 68 -10.43 -0.93 -12.99
N LYS A 69 -10.99 -2.13 -12.81
CA LYS A 69 -11.84 -2.49 -11.66
C LYS A 69 -11.04 -3.04 -10.47
N GLY A 70 -9.71 -2.92 -10.53
CA GLY A 70 -8.80 -3.38 -9.49
C GLY A 70 -8.77 -2.44 -8.28
N TRP A 71 -7.94 -2.82 -7.31
CA TRP A 71 -7.67 -2.02 -6.12
C TRP A 71 -6.18 -1.72 -6.03
N VAL A 72 -5.84 -0.47 -5.74
CA VAL A 72 -4.46 -0.11 -5.43
C VAL A 72 -4.16 -0.39 -3.96
N LYS A 73 -2.95 -0.87 -3.71
CA LYS A 73 -2.35 -1.05 -2.40
C LYS A 73 -1.24 -0.02 -2.24
N PHE A 74 -1.02 0.41 -1.01
CA PHE A 74 0.09 1.30 -0.70
C PHE A 74 1.29 0.48 -0.22
N MET A 75 2.47 0.86 -0.70
CA MET A 75 3.75 0.28 -0.32
C MET A 75 4.69 1.39 0.11
N TYR A 76 5.59 1.12 1.06
CA TYR A 76 6.63 2.04 1.49
C TYR A 76 8.02 1.47 1.16
N LEU A 77 8.99 2.35 0.90
CA LEU A 77 10.37 1.97 0.59
C LEU A 77 11.22 1.91 1.87
N MET A 78 11.87 0.77 2.10
CA MET A 78 12.88 0.60 3.14
C MET A 78 13.90 -0.44 2.66
N GLY A 79 14.78 -0.03 1.75
CA GLY A 79 15.65 -0.90 0.94
C GLY A 79 14.91 -1.66 -0.17
N VAL A 80 13.72 -2.18 0.14
CA VAL A 80 12.75 -2.77 -0.81
C VAL A 80 11.36 -2.23 -0.53
N TYR A 81 10.46 -2.26 -1.53
CA TYR A 81 9.06 -1.91 -1.34
C TYR A 81 8.34 -2.97 -0.50
N ARG A 82 7.71 -2.53 0.59
CA ARG A 82 6.94 -3.37 1.53
C ARG A 82 5.51 -2.88 1.60
N HIS A 83 4.56 -3.79 1.79
CA HIS A 83 3.15 -3.43 1.94
C HIS A 83 2.92 -2.61 3.22
N LEU A 84 2.07 -1.58 3.11
CA LEU A 84 1.55 -0.83 4.25
C LEU A 84 0.39 -1.57 4.89
N TRP A 85 0.64 -2.78 5.39
CA TRP A 85 -0.36 -3.57 6.12
C TRP A 85 0.08 -3.81 7.55
N SER A 86 -0.88 -3.80 8.46
CA SER A 86 -0.67 -4.35 9.78
C SER A 86 -0.48 -5.86 9.69
N TYR A 87 0.16 -6.40 10.72
CA TYR A 87 0.34 -7.85 10.88
C TYR A 87 -0.98 -8.61 10.71
N GLU A 88 -2.04 -8.12 11.35
CA GLU A 88 -3.34 -8.79 11.42
C GLU A 88 -4.05 -8.88 10.06
N ARG A 89 -3.86 -7.88 9.21
CA ARG A 89 -4.55 -7.81 7.92
C ARG A 89 -3.71 -8.29 6.75
N ALA A 90 -2.40 -8.47 6.90
CA ALA A 90 -1.53 -8.94 5.83
C ALA A 90 -2.01 -10.28 5.24
N ALA A 91 -2.33 -11.26 6.10
CA ALA A 91 -2.78 -12.58 5.65
C ALA A 91 -4.14 -12.56 4.92
N ILE A 92 -5.08 -11.74 5.39
CA ILE A 92 -6.40 -11.56 4.76
C ILE A 92 -6.20 -10.99 3.36
N TRP A 93 -5.33 -10.00 3.26
CA TRP A 93 -5.07 -9.30 2.03
C TRP A 93 -4.35 -10.16 1.00
N ASP A 94 -3.28 -10.85 1.39
CA ASP A 94 -2.60 -11.82 0.55
C ASP A 94 -3.56 -12.89 0.02
N ALA A 95 -4.44 -13.42 0.87
CA ALA A 95 -5.42 -14.42 0.46
C ALA A 95 -6.38 -13.89 -0.61
N ARG A 96 -6.90 -12.67 -0.45
CA ARG A 96 -7.79 -12.04 -1.44
C ARG A 96 -7.10 -11.77 -2.77
N ASP A 97 -5.84 -11.38 -2.72
CA ASP A 97 -5.07 -11.06 -3.91
C ASP A 97 -4.74 -12.33 -4.70
N ARG A 98 -4.35 -13.42 -4.03
CA ARG A 98 -4.18 -14.73 -4.67
C ARG A 98 -5.46 -15.20 -5.38
N THR A 99 -6.62 -15.10 -4.71
CA THR A 99 -7.91 -15.45 -5.33
C THR A 99 -8.26 -14.54 -6.52
N ALA A 100 -7.85 -13.27 -6.48
CA ALA A 100 -8.08 -12.35 -7.60
C ALA A 100 -7.17 -12.69 -8.80
N GLU A 101 -5.91 -13.03 -8.55
CA GLU A 101 -4.96 -13.49 -9.57
C GLU A 101 -5.42 -14.80 -10.23
N GLU A 102 -5.83 -15.79 -9.43
CA GLU A 102 -6.37 -17.07 -9.93
C GLU A 102 -7.60 -16.90 -10.82
N LYS A 103 -8.49 -15.94 -10.48
CA LYS A 103 -9.67 -15.62 -11.30
C LYS A 103 -9.34 -14.93 -12.62
N HIS A 104 -8.16 -14.30 -12.75
CA HIS A 104 -7.70 -13.67 -13.99
C HIS A 104 -6.78 -14.55 -14.82
N ALA A 105 -6.21 -15.61 -14.24
CA ALA A 105 -5.42 -16.61 -14.95
C ALA A 105 -6.29 -17.66 -15.68
N ARG A 106 -7.62 -17.59 -15.56
CA ARG A 106 -8.59 -18.49 -16.16
C ARG A 106 -9.51 -17.74 -17.13
#